data_AF-A0A438KBK7-F1
#
_entry.id   AF-A0A438KBK7-F1
#
_cell.length_a   1.000
_cell.length_b   1.000
_cell.length_c   1.000
_cell.angle_alpha   90.00
_cell.angle_beta   90.00
_cell.angle_gamma   90.00
#
_symmetry.space_group_name_H-M   'P 1'
#
loop_
_entity.id
_entity.type
_entity.pdbx_description
1 polymer ?
#
loop_
_entity_poly.entity_id
_entity_poly.type
_entity_poly.pdbx_seq_one_letter_code
_entity_poly.pdbx_strand_id
1 'polypeptide(L)'
;MDATFTPKHTQETKFVIRSSNPRRHFHWLLKPCRNKSGKLSLSLSHTDSACYTFQSIGLLRRAMTHSSFSEENNKALSILGASTIETSVSLQYLKKDIEASAKDLNRRISEISQVESSCAVDAMRLGLQKVIRVSPKTNASTPAVVCGAFRAIFGAIAMDTGKSDDAGKVFWSVHGSEVGGAAAL
;
A
#
# COMPACT_ATOMS: atom_id res chain seq x y z
N MET A 1 45.60 16.91 9.39
CA MET A 1 44.92 15.67 8.94
C MET A 1 43.44 15.98 9.05
N ASP A 2 42.87 16.60 8.02
CA ASP A 2 41.45 16.95 7.94
C ASP A 2 40.90 16.34 6.66
N ALA A 3 39.97 15.39 6.80
CA ALA A 3 39.28 14.79 5.67
C ALA A 3 37.99 15.59 5.41
N THR A 4 38.08 16.51 4.44
CA THR A 4 36.94 17.22 3.87
C THR A 4 36.02 16.24 3.15
N PHE A 5 34.78 16.09 3.64
CA PHE A 5 33.75 15.29 2.99
C PHE A 5 32.99 16.14 1.96
N THR A 6 33.31 15.98 0.68
CA THR A 6 32.54 16.56 -0.42
C THR A 6 31.37 15.62 -0.79
N PRO A 7 30.10 16.08 -0.77
CA PRO A 7 28.99 15.26 -1.20
C PRO A 7 28.96 15.21 -2.73
N LYS A 8 29.34 14.06 -3.32
CA LYS A 8 29.15 13.82 -4.74
C LYS A 8 27.67 13.53 -5.01
N HIS A 9 27.03 14.49 -5.67
CA HIS A 9 25.87 14.36 -6.54
C HIS A 9 24.77 13.38 -6.12
N THR A 10 23.69 13.96 -5.60
CA THR A 10 22.32 13.44 -5.61
C THR A 10 21.94 13.04 -7.05
N GLN A 11 22.18 11.79 -7.43
CA GLN A 11 21.53 11.21 -8.60
C GLN A 11 20.10 10.91 -8.19
N GLU A 12 19.17 11.75 -8.64
CA GLU A 12 17.78 11.38 -8.83
C GLU A 12 17.77 10.04 -9.60
N THR A 13 17.55 8.95 -8.87
CA THR A 13 17.31 7.65 -9.48
C THR A 13 15.93 7.76 -10.12
N LYS A 14 15.88 8.19 -11.39
CA LYS A 14 14.78 7.91 -12.29
C LYS A 14 14.51 6.41 -12.19
N PHE A 15 13.41 6.04 -11.54
CA PHE A 15 12.88 4.68 -11.59
C PHE A 15 12.34 4.46 -13.01
N VAL A 16 13.24 4.23 -13.96
CA VAL A 16 12.90 3.75 -15.28
C VAL A 16 12.68 2.24 -15.13
N ILE A 17 11.43 1.81 -15.08
CA ILE A 17 11.11 0.41 -15.35
C ILE A 17 11.39 0.19 -16.83
N ARG A 18 12.64 -0.18 -17.16
CA ARG A 18 13.03 -0.55 -18.52
C ARG A 18 12.37 -1.89 -18.85
N SER A 19 11.37 -1.85 -19.74
CA SER A 19 10.90 -3.03 -20.47
C SER A 19 11.94 -3.37 -21.55
N SER A 20 12.45 -4.61 -21.53
CA SER A 20 13.46 -5.12 -22.47
C SER A 20 12.87 -5.74 -23.74
N ASN A 21 11.65 -5.37 -24.15
CA ASN A 21 11.04 -5.93 -25.37
C ASN A 21 10.15 -4.90 -26.10
N PRO A 22 10.54 -4.41 -27.30
CA PRO A 22 9.87 -3.29 -27.95
C PRO A 22 8.59 -3.66 -28.73
N ARG A 23 8.10 -4.91 -28.68
CA ARG A 23 6.94 -5.31 -29.52
C ARG A 23 5.91 -6.25 -28.88
N ARG A 24 5.62 -6.16 -27.57
CA ARG A 24 4.40 -6.78 -27.02
C ARG A 24 3.77 -5.91 -25.92
N HIS A 25 2.50 -5.58 -26.15
CA HIS A 25 1.59 -4.88 -25.25
C HIS A 25 1.48 -5.54 -23.88
N PHE A 26 1.75 -4.79 -22.80
CA PHE A 26 1.19 -5.04 -21.46
C PHE A 26 1.01 -3.68 -20.74
N HIS A 27 -0.21 -3.17 -20.79
CA HIS A 27 -0.63 -1.90 -20.20
C HIS A 27 -1.10 -2.13 -18.75
N TRP A 28 -0.19 -2.40 -17.80
CA TRP A 28 -0.50 -2.29 -16.35
C TRP A 28 0.79 -2.01 -15.57
N LEU A 29 1.26 -0.77 -15.67
CA LEU A 29 2.22 -0.14 -14.78
C LEU A 29 1.47 1.01 -14.12
N LEU A 30 1.43 1.03 -12.77
CA LEU A 30 1.21 2.19 -11.92
C LEU A 30 0.73 3.43 -12.71
N LYS A 31 -0.58 3.54 -12.96
CA LYS A 31 -1.10 4.67 -13.75
C LYS A 31 -0.70 5.95 -13.03
N PRO A 32 0.04 6.87 -13.67
CA PRO A 32 0.32 8.17 -13.09
C PRO A 32 -1.01 8.87 -12.88
N CYS A 33 -1.39 9.12 -11.64
CA CYS A 33 -2.46 10.07 -11.40
C CYS A 33 -1.91 11.42 -11.78
N ARG A 34 -2.65 12.11 -12.64
CA ARG A 34 -2.19 13.31 -13.31
C ARG A 34 -1.99 14.43 -12.28
N ASN A 35 -0.77 14.54 -11.74
CA ASN A 35 -0.35 15.73 -11.00
C ASN A 35 0.63 16.53 -11.86
N LYS A 36 0.37 17.83 -12.00
CA LYS A 36 1.21 18.78 -12.78
C LYS A 36 2.63 18.93 -12.22
N SER A 37 2.97 18.29 -11.10
CA SER A 37 4.23 18.47 -10.37
C SER A 37 5.24 17.31 -10.45
N GLY A 38 5.01 16.26 -11.26
CA GLY A 38 6.01 15.18 -11.47
C GLY A 38 6.30 14.28 -10.26
N LYS A 39 5.48 14.30 -9.20
CA LYS A 39 5.62 13.43 -8.03
C LYS A 39 5.11 12.01 -8.32
N LEU A 40 5.75 11.00 -7.73
CA LEU A 40 5.33 9.59 -7.87
C LEU A 40 4.00 9.38 -7.12
N SER A 41 2.93 9.18 -7.89
CA SER A 41 1.59 8.88 -7.40
C SER A 41 1.35 7.37 -7.43
N LEU A 42 0.76 6.81 -6.37
CA LEU A 42 0.28 5.44 -6.37
C LEU A 42 -1.23 5.47 -6.66
N SER A 43 -1.63 5.05 -7.87
CA SER A 43 -3.02 4.74 -8.16
C SER A 43 -3.32 3.36 -7.57
N LEU A 44 -4.09 3.33 -6.49
CA LEU A 44 -4.45 2.09 -5.80
C LEU A 44 -5.78 1.49 -6.31
N SER A 45 -6.34 2.00 -7.41
CA SER A 45 -7.49 1.36 -8.06
C SER A 45 -7.50 1.58 -9.58
N HIS A 46 -8.49 0.96 -10.26
CA HIS A 46 -8.81 1.18 -11.67
C HIS A 46 -9.57 2.50 -11.93
N THR A 47 -10.06 3.16 -10.88
CA THR A 47 -10.82 4.41 -10.94
C THR A 47 -9.94 5.58 -10.51
N ASP A 48 -10.06 6.73 -11.17
CA ASP A 48 -9.24 7.93 -10.88
C ASP A 48 -9.40 8.48 -9.43
N SER A 49 -10.30 7.90 -8.62
CA SER A 49 -10.65 8.34 -7.27
C SER A 49 -9.77 7.76 -6.14
N ALA A 50 -8.99 6.70 -6.36
CA ALA A 50 -8.16 6.07 -5.33
C ALA A 50 -6.67 6.46 -5.45
N CYS A 51 -6.41 7.72 -5.78
CA CYS A 51 -5.04 8.15 -5.95
C CYS A 51 -4.48 8.84 -4.71
N TYR A 52 -3.40 8.26 -4.16
CA TYR A 52 -2.59 8.94 -3.16
C TYR A 52 -1.25 9.38 -3.76
N THR A 53 -0.89 10.65 -3.56
CA THR A 53 0.42 11.19 -3.95
C THR A 53 1.29 11.32 -2.71
N PHE A 54 2.38 10.55 -2.66
CA PHE A 54 3.32 10.61 -1.54
C PHE A 54 4.07 11.94 -1.51
N GLN A 55 4.14 12.53 -0.32
CA GLN A 55 5.03 13.66 -0.04
C GLN A 55 6.47 13.17 0.05
N SER A 56 6.70 12.03 0.73
CA SER A 56 7.98 11.34 0.84
C SER A 56 7.99 10.06 0.01
N ILE A 57 8.71 10.11 -1.12
CA ILE A 57 8.93 8.92 -1.96
C ILE A 57 9.76 7.84 -1.22
N GLY A 58 10.55 8.23 -0.23
CA GLY A 58 11.29 7.31 0.64
C GLY A 58 10.35 6.35 1.37
N LEU A 59 9.19 6.82 1.83
CA LEU A 59 8.19 5.99 2.52
C LEU A 59 7.59 4.94 1.58
N LEU A 60 7.25 5.31 0.34
CA LEU A 60 6.76 4.35 -0.65
C LEU A 60 7.83 3.31 -1.01
N ARG A 61 9.08 3.75 -1.23
CA ARG A 61 10.20 2.83 -1.52
C ARG A 61 10.40 1.84 -0.37
N ARG A 62 10.31 2.31 0.87
CA ARG A 62 10.42 1.46 2.06
C ARG A 62 9.25 0.49 2.20
N ALA A 63 8.01 0.94 1.97
CA ALA A 63 6.82 0.09 1.99
C ALA A 63 6.91 -1.08 0.99
N MET A 64 7.54 -0.83 -0.17
CA MET A 64 7.74 -1.83 -1.22
C MET A 64 9.03 -2.66 -1.05
N THR A 65 9.73 -2.58 0.09
CA THR A 65 10.97 -3.31 0.34
C THR A 65 10.77 -4.35 1.44
N HIS A 66 10.84 -5.63 1.09
CA HIS A 66 10.72 -6.74 2.04
C HIS A 66 11.99 -6.88 2.90
N SER A 67 11.87 -7.46 4.11
CA SER A 67 13.00 -7.62 5.03
C SER A 67 14.11 -8.54 4.54
N SER A 68 13.84 -9.38 3.53
CA SER A 68 14.90 -10.15 2.87
C SER A 68 15.77 -9.32 1.94
N PHE A 69 15.29 -8.15 1.49
CA PHE A 69 16.03 -7.29 0.57
C PHE A 69 16.99 -6.33 1.28
N SER A 70 16.60 -5.78 2.44
CA SER A 70 17.35 -4.75 3.17
C SER A 70 16.95 -4.70 4.65
N GLU A 71 17.82 -4.18 5.51
CA GLU A 71 17.50 -3.81 6.90
C GLU A 71 16.49 -2.65 6.94
N GLU A 72 16.63 -1.69 6.01
CA GLU A 72 15.60 -0.68 5.79
C GLU A 72 14.47 -1.29 4.95
N ASN A 73 13.44 -1.77 5.65
CA ASN A 73 12.32 -2.50 5.05
C ASN A 73 10.96 -2.08 5.59
N ASN A 74 9.94 -2.76 5.07
CA ASN A 74 8.54 -2.49 5.28
C ASN A 74 7.96 -3.06 6.59
N LYS A 75 8.73 -3.78 7.42
CA LYS A 75 8.16 -4.50 8.57
C LYS A 75 7.48 -3.57 9.58
N ALA A 76 8.13 -2.45 9.93
CA ALA A 76 7.55 -1.46 10.83
C ALA A 76 6.30 -0.78 10.23
N LEU A 77 6.35 -0.43 8.94
CA LEU A 77 5.23 0.16 8.22
C LEU A 77 4.05 -0.82 8.09
N SER A 78 4.34 -2.12 7.92
CA SER A 78 3.34 -3.18 7.84
C SER A 78 2.58 -3.35 9.17
N ILE A 79 3.27 -3.26 10.30
CA ILE A 79 2.65 -3.29 11.62
C ILE A 79 1.71 -2.09 11.80
N LEU A 80 2.21 -0.87 11.54
CA LEU A 80 1.38 0.33 11.61
C LEU A 80 0.17 0.25 10.66
N GLY A 81 0.40 -0.25 9.45
CA GLY A 81 -0.63 -0.42 8.44
C GLY A 81 -1.71 -1.41 8.85
N ALA A 82 -1.36 -2.52 9.50
CA ALA A 82 -2.33 -3.45 10.05
C ALA A 82 -3.26 -2.75 11.05
N SER A 83 -2.71 -2.09 12.07
CA SER A 83 -3.51 -1.36 13.06
C SER A 83 -4.34 -0.24 12.42
N THR A 84 -3.81 0.42 11.40
CA THR A 84 -4.54 1.47 10.66
C THR A 84 -5.75 0.91 9.92
N ILE A 85 -5.61 -0.24 9.26
CA ILE A 85 -6.71 -0.93 8.56
C ILE A 85 -7.76 -1.40 9.58
N GLU A 86 -7.35 -2.08 10.64
CA GLU A 86 -8.25 -2.57 11.69
C GLU A 86 -9.03 -1.42 12.36
N THR A 87 -8.35 -0.30 12.63
CA THR A 87 -8.98 0.92 13.15
C THR A 87 -9.99 1.49 12.17
N SER A 88 -9.65 1.51 10.87
CA SER A 88 -10.54 2.03 9.82
C SER A 88 -11.79 1.17 9.65
N VAL A 89 -11.65 -0.16 9.77
CA VAL A 89 -12.77 -1.11 9.79
C VAL A 89 -13.64 -0.91 11.01
N SER A 90 -13.02 -0.81 12.19
CA SER A 90 -13.74 -0.60 13.44
C SER A 90 -14.54 0.70 13.43
N LEU A 91 -13.90 1.79 12.97
CA LEU A 91 -14.53 3.10 12.89
C LEU A 91 -15.68 3.11 11.90
N GLN A 92 -15.54 2.49 10.73
CA GLN A 92 -16.63 2.44 9.74
C GLN A 92 -17.79 1.59 10.24
N TYR A 93 -17.50 0.47 10.91
CA TYR A 93 -18.54 -0.42 11.44
C TYR A 93 -19.34 0.26 12.57
N LEU A 94 -18.65 0.84 13.56
CA LEU A 94 -19.30 1.52 14.69
C LEU A 94 -20.00 2.83 14.29
N LYS A 95 -19.59 3.47 13.19
CA LYS A 95 -20.33 4.59 12.59
C LYS A 95 -21.68 4.16 12.00
N LYS A 96 -21.79 2.92 11.52
CA LYS A 96 -23.04 2.38 10.97
C LYS A 96 -23.96 1.88 12.10
N ASP A 97 -23.38 1.26 13.12
CA ASP A 97 -24.09 0.70 14.26
C ASP A 97 -23.22 0.76 15.52
N ILE A 98 -23.50 1.71 16.41
CA ILE A 98 -22.75 1.90 17.66
C ILE A 98 -23.11 0.85 18.72
N GLU A 99 -24.26 0.20 18.59
CA GLU A 99 -24.74 -0.86 19.49
C GLU A 99 -24.27 -2.25 19.05
N ALA A 100 -23.45 -2.32 17.99
CA ALA A 100 -22.93 -3.57 17.47
C ALA A 100 -22.11 -4.33 18.52
N SER A 101 -22.27 -5.66 18.54
CA SER A 101 -21.58 -6.49 19.53
C SER A 101 -20.06 -6.50 19.29
N ALA A 102 -19.29 -6.56 20.37
CA ALA A 102 -17.83 -6.73 20.28
C ALA A 102 -17.44 -8.01 19.51
N LYS A 103 -18.28 -9.05 19.56
CA LYS A 103 -18.09 -10.30 18.80
C LYS A 103 -18.17 -10.05 17.29
N ASP A 104 -19.18 -9.31 16.83
CA ASP A 104 -19.38 -9.01 15.42
C ASP A 104 -18.30 -8.07 14.88
N LEU A 105 -17.91 -7.07 15.68
CA LEU A 105 -16.78 -6.19 15.36
C LEU A 105 -15.49 -7.00 15.18
N ASN A 106 -15.14 -7.86 16.14
CA ASN A 106 -13.94 -8.70 16.06
C ASN A 106 -13.96 -9.68 14.89
N ARG A 107 -15.14 -10.20 14.54
CA ARG A 107 -15.31 -11.05 13.35
C ARG A 107 -14.95 -10.28 12.08
N ARG A 108 -15.47 -9.06 11.90
CA ARG A 108 -15.17 -8.21 10.74
C ARG A 108 -13.69 -7.80 10.66
N ILE A 109 -13.10 -7.43 11.80
CA ILE A 109 -11.66 -7.15 11.89
C ILE A 109 -10.84 -8.38 11.50
N SER A 110 -11.25 -9.57 11.92
CA SER A 110 -10.54 -10.80 11.58
C SER A 110 -10.65 -11.12 10.08
N GLU A 111 -11.83 -10.98 9.50
CA GLU A 111 -12.09 -11.19 8.06
C GLU A 111 -11.22 -10.29 7.18
N ILE A 112 -11.17 -8.97 7.48
CA ILE A 112 -10.38 -8.02 6.69
C ILE A 112 -8.87 -8.29 6.82
N SER A 113 -8.44 -8.70 8.02
CA SER A 113 -7.03 -8.89 8.36
C SER A 113 -6.51 -10.26 7.98
N GLN A 114 -7.37 -11.16 7.48
CA GLN A 114 -6.93 -12.45 6.98
C GLN A 114 -5.95 -12.29 5.83
N VAL A 115 -4.79 -12.95 5.98
CA VAL A 115 -3.66 -12.81 5.05
C VAL A 115 -4.02 -13.41 3.70
N GLU A 116 -4.52 -14.65 3.68
CA GLU A 116 -4.73 -15.43 2.45
C GLU A 116 -5.97 -14.97 1.67
N SER A 117 -7.10 -14.80 2.36
CA SER A 117 -8.41 -14.60 1.70
C SER A 117 -8.78 -13.14 1.44
N SER A 118 -8.12 -12.18 2.08
CA SER A 118 -8.44 -10.75 1.97
C SER A 118 -7.20 -9.95 1.53
N CYS A 119 -6.24 -9.80 2.44
CA CYS A 119 -5.11 -8.90 2.26
C CYS A 119 -4.22 -9.27 1.05
N ALA A 120 -3.88 -10.55 0.88
CA ALA A 120 -3.09 -11.00 -0.26
C ALA A 120 -3.88 -10.91 -1.57
N VAL A 121 -5.19 -11.17 -1.56
CA VAL A 121 -6.05 -11.04 -2.74
C VAL A 121 -6.05 -9.60 -3.25
N ASP A 122 -6.23 -8.63 -2.36
CA ASP A 122 -6.16 -7.21 -2.73
C ASP A 122 -4.78 -6.82 -3.24
N ALA A 123 -3.73 -7.24 -2.54
CA ALA A 123 -2.35 -6.97 -2.95
C ALA A 123 -2.05 -7.51 -4.36
N MET A 124 -2.54 -8.71 -4.67
CA MET A 124 -2.38 -9.37 -5.97
C MET A 124 -3.21 -8.69 -7.06
N ARG A 125 -4.43 -8.26 -6.74
CA ARG A 125 -5.30 -7.47 -7.64
C ARG A 125 -4.68 -6.13 -8.02
N LEU A 126 -3.92 -5.52 -7.10
CA LEU A 126 -3.13 -4.32 -7.34
C LEU A 126 -1.80 -4.58 -8.08
N GLY A 127 -1.42 -5.84 -8.28
CA GLY A 127 -0.18 -6.20 -8.95
C GLY A 127 1.08 -5.95 -8.11
N LEU A 128 0.97 -5.88 -6.78
CA LEU A 128 2.10 -5.54 -5.90
C LEU A 128 3.27 -6.53 -6.03
N GLN A 129 3.00 -7.80 -6.31
CA GLN A 129 4.02 -8.83 -6.55
C GLN A 129 5.04 -8.47 -7.64
N LYS A 130 4.71 -7.54 -8.55
CA LYS A 130 5.58 -7.09 -9.64
C LYS A 130 6.54 -5.96 -9.23
N VAL A 131 6.27 -5.31 -8.10
CA VAL A 131 6.96 -4.08 -7.67
C VAL A 131 7.62 -4.21 -6.29
N ILE A 132 7.30 -5.25 -5.51
CA ILE A 132 7.96 -5.54 -4.24
C ILE A 132 9.42 -5.96 -4.51
N ARG A 133 10.34 -5.32 -3.78
CA ARG A 133 11.76 -5.65 -3.78
C ARG A 133 12.00 -6.76 -2.75
N VAL A 134 12.50 -7.89 -3.23
CA VAL A 134 12.80 -9.08 -2.44
C VAL A 134 14.19 -9.62 -2.79
N SER A 135 14.80 -10.38 -1.89
CA SER A 135 16.03 -11.12 -2.23
C SER A 135 15.77 -12.17 -3.33
N PRO A 136 16.80 -12.63 -4.07
CA PRO A 136 16.65 -13.68 -5.07
C PRO A 136 16.07 -15.01 -4.54
N LYS A 137 16.18 -15.26 -3.22
CA LYS A 137 15.68 -16.50 -2.57
C LYS A 137 14.25 -16.35 -2.05
N THR A 138 13.63 -15.19 -2.20
CA THR A 138 12.30 -14.90 -1.66
C THR A 138 11.31 -14.71 -2.80
N ASN A 139 10.20 -15.43 -2.75
CA ASN A 139 9.14 -15.26 -3.74
C ASN A 139 8.22 -14.08 -3.35
N ALA A 140 8.21 -13.04 -4.20
CA ALA A 140 7.42 -11.83 -4.01
C ALA A 140 5.91 -12.07 -4.04
N SER A 141 5.43 -13.16 -4.66
CA SER A 141 4.01 -13.51 -4.79
C SER A 141 3.48 -14.33 -3.61
N THR A 142 4.32 -14.63 -2.61
CA THR A 142 3.85 -15.34 -1.42
C THR A 142 2.84 -14.48 -0.63
N PRO A 143 1.75 -15.05 -0.12
CA PRO A 143 0.69 -14.30 0.56
C PRO A 143 1.21 -13.39 1.68
N ALA A 144 2.13 -13.88 2.51
CA ALA A 144 2.75 -13.11 3.58
C ALA A 144 3.54 -11.90 3.06
N VAL A 145 4.26 -12.04 1.94
CA VAL A 145 5.06 -10.94 1.36
C VAL A 145 4.17 -9.87 0.73
N VAL A 146 3.20 -10.27 -0.08
CA VAL A 146 2.29 -9.32 -0.74
C VAL A 146 1.38 -8.62 0.27
N CYS A 147 0.86 -9.34 1.26
CA CYS A 147 0.04 -8.76 2.32
C CYS A 147 0.88 -7.82 3.20
N GLY A 148 2.12 -8.18 3.51
CA GLY A 148 3.04 -7.31 4.25
C GLY A 148 3.29 -5.99 3.52
N ALA A 149 3.51 -6.03 2.20
CA ALA A 149 3.67 -4.83 1.39
C ALA A 149 2.38 -4.00 1.29
N PHE A 150 1.23 -4.67 1.14
CA PHE A 150 -0.08 -4.02 1.10
C PHE A 150 -0.35 -3.22 2.38
N ARG A 151 -0.19 -3.85 3.54
CA ARG A 151 -0.30 -3.16 4.84
C ARG A 151 0.69 -2.02 4.94
N ALA A 152 1.94 -2.24 4.52
CA ALA A 152 2.97 -1.22 4.58
C ALA A 152 2.67 0.02 3.74
N ILE A 153 1.91 -0.09 2.64
CA ILE A 153 1.45 1.08 1.88
C ILE A 153 0.56 1.96 2.76
N PHE A 154 -0.42 1.39 3.46
CA PHE A 154 -1.31 2.17 4.33
C PHE A 154 -0.58 2.73 5.55
N GLY A 155 0.36 1.98 6.12
CA GLY A 155 1.26 2.51 7.16
C GLY A 155 2.12 3.67 6.64
N ALA A 156 2.62 3.58 5.40
CA ALA A 156 3.37 4.65 4.77
C ALA A 156 2.50 5.89 4.52
N ILE A 157 1.25 5.72 4.08
CA ILE A 157 0.30 6.84 3.91
C ILE A 157 0.02 7.51 5.25
N ALA A 158 -0.25 6.74 6.31
CA ALA A 158 -0.50 7.27 7.64
C ALA A 158 0.71 8.06 8.18
N MET A 159 1.93 7.58 7.93
CA MET A 159 3.17 8.30 8.27
C MET A 159 3.37 9.56 7.42
N ASP A 160 3.02 9.51 6.14
CA ASP A 160 3.20 10.60 5.18
C ASP A 160 2.21 11.76 5.41
N THR A 161 1.00 11.45 5.89
CA THR A 161 -0.03 12.44 6.25
C THR A 161 -0.01 12.84 7.73
N GLY A 162 0.58 12.00 8.60
CA GLY A 162 0.42 12.09 10.05
C GLY A 162 -0.98 11.73 10.55
N LYS A 163 -1.83 11.10 9.71
CA LYS A 163 -3.25 10.83 9.97
C LYS A 163 -3.66 9.44 9.50
N SER A 164 -3.99 8.56 10.45
CA SER A 164 -4.52 7.21 10.16
C SER A 164 -5.81 7.24 9.33
N ASP A 165 -6.66 8.23 9.56
CA ASP A 165 -7.95 8.36 8.87
C ASP A 165 -7.79 8.57 7.36
N ASP A 166 -6.73 9.28 6.92
CA ASP A 166 -6.48 9.49 5.50
C ASP A 166 -6.03 8.20 4.82
N ALA A 167 -5.20 7.39 5.50
CA ALA A 167 -4.87 6.04 5.04
C ALA A 167 -6.11 5.13 5.00
N GLY A 168 -7.02 5.24 5.97
CA GLY A 168 -8.29 4.52 6.01
C GLY A 168 -9.21 4.84 4.83
N LYS A 169 -9.34 6.12 4.46
CA LYS A 169 -10.11 6.53 3.27
C LYS A 169 -9.56 5.89 1.99
N VAL A 170 -8.24 5.89 1.85
CA VAL A 170 -7.58 5.25 0.70
C VAL A 170 -7.84 3.74 0.77
N PHE A 171 -7.70 3.09 1.92
CA PHE A 171 -7.98 1.66 2.08
C PHE A 171 -9.37 1.27 1.56
N TRP A 172 -10.42 2.00 1.95
CA TRP A 172 -11.78 1.72 1.51
C TRP A 172 -11.98 1.88 0.00
N SER A 173 -11.28 2.83 -0.64
CA SER A 173 -11.32 2.98 -2.10
C SER A 173 -10.68 1.80 -2.86
N VAL A 174 -9.82 1.04 -2.17
CA VAL A 174 -9.12 -0.12 -2.71
C VAL A 174 -9.90 -1.40 -2.46
N HIS A 175 -10.18 -1.67 -1.19
CA HIS A 175 -10.78 -2.93 -0.71
C HIS A 175 -12.18 -3.15 -1.29
N GLY A 176 -12.84 -2.07 -1.71
CA GLY A 176 -14.23 -2.07 -2.13
C GLY A 176 -15.04 -1.38 -1.05
N SER A 177 -15.72 -0.31 -1.45
CA SER A 177 -16.64 0.38 -0.55
C SER A 177 -17.89 -0.48 -0.41
N GLU A 178 -18.24 -0.92 0.80
CA GLU A 178 -19.66 -1.07 1.16
C GLU A 178 -20.29 0.33 1.31
N VAL A 179 -20.10 1.19 0.31
CA VAL A 179 -20.71 2.52 0.22
C VAL A 179 -21.40 2.55 -1.12
N GLY A 180 -22.57 1.91 -1.16
CA GLY A 180 -23.43 1.81 -2.33
C GLY A 180 -24.31 0.58 -2.30
N GLY A 181 -25.38 0.61 -1.50
CA GLY A 181 -26.42 -0.41 -1.58
C GLY A 181 -27.30 -0.49 -0.34
N ALA A 182 -28.25 0.42 -0.20
CA ALA A 182 -29.54 -0.01 0.28
C ALA A 182 -30.15 -0.94 -0.80
N ALA A 183 -30.68 -2.07 -0.34
CA ALA A 183 -31.57 -3.03 -1.02
C ALA A 183 -31.00 -3.98 -2.10
N ALA A 184 -30.99 -5.27 -1.78
CA ALA A 184 -31.62 -6.32 -2.58
C ALA A 184 -31.95 -7.55 -1.70
N LEU A 185 -33.23 -7.62 -1.33
CA LEU A 185 -34.08 -8.77 -0.91
C LEU A 185 -33.53 -9.81 0.09
#